data_AF-A0A3D1RKB0-F1
#
_entry.id   AF-A0A3D1RKB0-F1
#
_cell.length_a   1.000
_cell.length_b   1.000
_cell.length_c   1.000
_cell.angle_alpha   90.00
_cell.angle_beta   90.00
_cell.angle_gamma   90.00
#
_symmetry.space_group_name_H-M   'P 1'
#
loop_
_entity.id
_entity.type
_entity.pdbx_description
1 polymer ?
#
loop_
_entity_poly.entity_id
_entity_poly.type
_entity_poly.pdbx_seq_one_letter_code
_entity_poly.pdbx_strand_id
1 'polypeptide(L)'
;MKFFKNEEKKSEEKIFSDYLLTKYLYPIEPSDKFWNNIYFDNPRTEKEINEVANFLKKSNLNDHLSLEEEDLEKDLKDFCEHFEINYNFNSNYDIYHKLASIWVIVRFDYVIRSNDYSLIDSCDSKASRIVNFLSFCNIDNSDRTDNNIFLCSERSIAHCDKTNTAFITFNNLFGFKSLSESSSKNFDMFTLPFSTVENIIYSKINTIINFENDEKFNYIAEQISHIENQRHYQEKLILLVSLFEMLLAHKPNADRYNVEQSIKRSFQNKILLLLYLDNPGNKKDYLKKELSLIYDLRSDIAHGNFDNISDTLEKIRKLYLDNNLIGSDEQRETYAKYLKNKNIKLYAEDVCFLEDFYIYSTIIKHLKKYIKIILNKYVNDMDFFDILKEI
;
A
#
# COMPACT_ATOMS: atom_id res chain seq x y z
N MET A 1 20.73 -60.81 18.38
CA MET A 1 21.19 -59.84 17.34
C MET A 1 19.96 -59.31 16.61
N LYS A 2 19.49 -58.12 16.97
CA LYS A 2 18.69 -57.21 16.13
C LYS A 2 18.61 -55.89 16.89
N PHE A 3 19.51 -55.00 16.51
CA PHE A 3 19.61 -53.64 17.01
C PHE A 3 18.36 -52.85 16.58
N PHE A 4 17.77 -52.10 17.51
CA PHE A 4 16.86 -51.01 17.19
C PHE A 4 17.68 -49.93 16.48
N LYS A 5 17.41 -49.70 15.19
CA LYS A 5 17.79 -48.46 14.53
C LYS A 5 16.75 -47.41 14.95
N ASN A 6 17.18 -46.47 15.77
CA ASN A 6 16.58 -45.15 15.82
C ASN A 6 16.71 -44.55 14.41
N GLU A 7 15.62 -44.54 13.65
CA GLU A 7 15.48 -43.58 12.56
C GLU A 7 15.16 -42.25 13.21
N GLU A 8 16.22 -41.50 13.54
CA GLU A 8 16.15 -40.05 13.63
C GLU A 8 15.53 -39.56 12.33
N LYS A 9 14.26 -39.14 12.37
CA LYS A 9 13.75 -38.15 11.43
C LYS A 9 14.61 -36.90 11.66
N LYS A 10 15.71 -36.80 10.90
CA LYS A 10 16.36 -35.51 10.64
C LYS A 10 15.26 -34.64 10.02
N SER A 11 14.72 -33.72 10.82
CA SER A 11 14.11 -32.52 10.28
C SER A 11 15.11 -31.94 9.31
N GLU A 12 14.80 -31.92 8.02
CA GLU A 12 15.58 -31.17 7.05
C GLU A 12 15.68 -29.75 7.61
N GLU A 13 16.89 -29.33 8.01
CA GLU A 13 17.17 -27.94 8.33
C GLU A 13 16.82 -27.16 7.07
N LYS A 14 15.68 -26.47 7.07
CA LYS A 14 15.38 -25.47 6.07
C LYS A 14 16.40 -24.35 6.23
N ILE A 15 17.35 -24.29 5.31
CA ILE A 15 18.30 -23.19 5.22
C ILE A 15 17.55 -22.02 4.57
N PHE A 16 17.02 -21.11 5.38
CA PHE A 16 16.46 -19.85 4.89
C PHE A 16 17.63 -18.94 4.48
N SER A 17 17.82 -18.71 3.18
CA SER A 17 18.95 -17.92 2.69
C SER A 17 18.67 -16.43 2.55
N ASP A 18 17.40 -16.02 2.41
CA ASP A 18 17.01 -14.63 2.15
C ASP A 18 15.68 -14.24 2.81
N TYR A 19 15.51 -12.95 3.06
CA TYR A 19 14.29 -12.36 3.59
C TYR A 19 14.12 -10.88 3.19
N LEU A 20 12.86 -10.41 3.16
CA LEU A 20 12.48 -9.02 2.96
C LEU A 20 12.15 -8.35 4.30
N LEU A 21 12.50 -7.06 4.45
CA LEU A 21 12.09 -6.27 5.61
C LEU A 21 10.70 -5.70 5.43
N THR A 22 9.84 -5.91 6.42
CA THR A 22 8.58 -5.16 6.52
C THR A 22 8.80 -3.83 7.25
N LYS A 23 7.75 -3.02 7.35
CA LYS A 23 7.71 -1.79 8.17
C LYS A 23 7.30 -2.05 9.63
N TYR A 24 7.10 -3.30 10.05
CA TYR A 24 6.48 -3.66 11.32
C TYR A 24 7.46 -4.19 12.38
N LEU A 25 7.18 -3.83 13.63
CA LEU A 25 7.82 -4.34 14.84
C LEU A 25 6.80 -5.16 15.62
N TYR A 26 7.06 -6.44 15.82
CA TYR A 26 6.25 -7.29 16.68
C TYR A 26 6.97 -8.61 16.93
N PRO A 27 7.05 -9.10 18.18
CA PRO A 27 7.52 -10.45 18.42
C PRO A 27 6.46 -11.43 17.92
N ILE A 28 6.86 -12.26 16.98
CA ILE A 28 6.03 -13.32 16.43
C ILE A 28 6.64 -14.67 16.77
N GLU A 29 5.78 -15.63 17.04
CA GLU A 29 6.18 -17.04 17.08
C GLU A 29 6.45 -17.52 15.64
N PRO A 30 7.35 -18.49 15.45
CA PRO A 30 7.55 -19.09 14.14
C PRO A 30 6.22 -19.62 13.60
N SER A 31 5.72 -19.03 12.52
CA SER A 31 4.47 -19.44 11.88
C SER A 31 4.72 -20.60 10.91
N ASP A 32 3.73 -21.47 10.76
CA ASP A 32 3.67 -22.40 9.64
C ASP A 32 3.41 -21.63 8.33
N LYS A 33 3.83 -22.21 7.18
CA LYS A 33 3.81 -21.57 5.84
C LYS A 33 2.53 -20.74 5.57
N PHE A 34 2.71 -19.48 5.14
CA PHE A 34 1.63 -18.55 4.76
C PHE A 34 1.13 -18.82 3.34
N TRP A 35 1.99 -18.77 2.32
CA TRP A 35 1.63 -19.05 0.93
C TRP A 35 2.84 -19.46 0.10
N ASN A 36 2.83 -20.65 -0.51
CA ASN A 36 3.90 -21.12 -1.41
C ASN A 36 5.32 -20.78 -0.95
N ASN A 37 5.67 -21.28 0.24
CA ASN A 37 6.95 -21.07 0.92
C ASN A 37 7.26 -19.64 1.39
N ILE A 38 6.33 -18.70 1.25
CA ILE A 38 6.40 -17.37 1.87
C ILE A 38 5.77 -17.42 3.26
N TYR A 39 6.35 -16.73 4.25
CA TYR A 39 5.79 -16.56 5.60
C TYR A 39 6.46 -15.43 6.39
N PHE A 40 5.77 -14.95 7.44
CA PHE A 40 6.28 -13.91 8.33
C PHE A 40 7.06 -14.52 9.49
N ASP A 41 8.16 -13.89 9.86
CA ASP A 41 9.03 -14.33 10.95
C ASP A 41 9.77 -13.15 11.59
N ASN A 42 10.47 -13.36 12.70
CA ASN A 42 11.53 -12.46 13.16
C ASN A 42 12.91 -12.99 12.72
N PRO A 43 13.95 -12.14 12.69
CA PRO A 43 15.34 -12.61 12.68
C PRO A 43 15.58 -13.59 13.84
N ARG A 44 16.09 -14.78 13.55
CA ARG A 44 16.27 -15.86 14.53
C ARG A 44 17.72 -16.15 14.85
N THR A 45 18.64 -15.84 13.94
CA THR A 45 20.07 -16.04 14.16
C THR A 45 20.75 -14.72 14.50
N GLU A 46 21.85 -14.80 15.26
CA GLU A 46 22.73 -13.65 15.51
C GLU A 46 23.17 -12.98 14.20
N LYS A 47 23.44 -13.75 13.15
CA LYS A 47 23.80 -13.22 11.84
C LYS A 47 22.69 -12.33 11.26
N GLU A 48 21.45 -12.83 11.24
CA GLU A 48 20.30 -12.09 10.73
C GLU A 48 20.03 -10.82 11.56
N ILE A 49 20.07 -10.93 12.89
CA ILE A 49 19.89 -9.80 13.80
C ILE A 49 20.95 -8.73 13.53
N ASN A 50 22.22 -9.12 13.39
CA ASN A 50 23.31 -8.21 13.05
C ASN A 50 23.10 -7.55 11.68
N GLU A 51 22.64 -8.28 10.67
CA GLU A 51 22.37 -7.73 9.34
C GLU A 51 21.25 -6.68 9.38
N VAL A 52 20.14 -6.97 10.05
CA VAL A 52 19.02 -6.03 10.22
C VAL A 52 19.43 -4.83 11.06
N ALA A 53 20.11 -5.04 12.20
CA ALA A 53 20.56 -3.95 13.07
C ALA A 53 21.51 -2.99 12.35
N ASN A 54 22.48 -3.52 11.60
CA ASN A 54 23.41 -2.72 10.80
C ASN A 54 22.68 -1.92 9.71
N PHE A 55 21.67 -2.52 9.08
CA PHE A 55 20.83 -1.85 8.10
C PHE A 55 20.04 -0.69 8.74
N LEU A 56 19.38 -0.92 9.88
CA LEU A 56 18.63 0.12 10.61
C LEU A 56 19.55 1.27 11.06
N LYS A 57 20.72 0.95 11.60
CA LYS A 57 21.71 1.93 12.05
C LYS A 57 22.23 2.80 10.92
N LYS A 58 22.61 2.18 9.78
CA LYS A 58 23.02 2.92 8.58
C LYS A 58 21.89 3.80 8.03
N SER A 59 20.65 3.34 8.16
CA SER A 59 19.49 4.08 7.67
C SER A 59 19.22 5.32 8.52
N ASN A 60 19.29 5.20 9.86
CA ASN A 60 19.16 6.35 10.77
C ASN A 60 20.25 7.41 10.54
N LEU A 61 21.49 6.99 10.24
CA LEU A 61 22.61 7.90 9.99
C LEU A 61 22.57 8.63 8.63
N ASN A 62 21.81 8.12 7.65
CA ASN A 62 21.69 8.74 6.33
C ASN A 62 20.52 9.71 6.24
N ASP A 63 19.69 9.82 7.30
CA ASP A 63 18.59 10.77 7.34
C ASP A 63 19.11 12.18 7.71
N HIS A 64 18.43 13.21 7.19
CA HIS A 64 18.70 14.61 7.56
C HIS A 64 18.37 14.90 9.03
N LEU A 65 17.61 14.00 9.67
CA LEU A 65 17.26 14.01 11.09
C LEU A 65 17.68 12.67 11.70
N SER A 66 18.95 12.56 12.11
CA SER A 66 19.40 11.40 12.90
C SER A 66 18.67 11.38 14.24
N LEU A 67 18.06 10.25 14.57
CA LEU A 67 17.37 10.06 15.84
C LEU A 67 18.35 9.63 16.93
N GLU A 68 18.20 10.19 18.12
CA GLU A 68 18.97 9.81 19.29
C GLU A 68 18.54 8.42 19.78
N GLU A 69 19.50 7.61 20.21
CA GLU A 69 19.23 6.24 20.67
C GLU A 69 18.32 6.22 21.92
N GLU A 70 18.42 7.25 22.77
CA GLU A 70 17.57 7.41 23.96
C GLU A 70 16.10 7.62 23.61
N ASP A 71 15.81 8.38 22.56
CA ASP A 71 14.43 8.59 22.09
C ASP A 71 13.85 7.29 21.52
N LEU A 72 14.67 6.53 20.78
CA LEU A 72 14.28 5.23 20.25
C LEU A 72 14.04 4.20 21.36
N GLU A 73 14.85 4.19 22.42
CA GLU A 73 14.65 3.34 23.61
C GLU A 73 13.30 3.64 24.27
N LYS A 74 13.00 4.94 24.45
CA LYS A 74 11.73 5.38 25.02
C LYS A 74 10.56 4.98 24.14
N ASP A 75 10.64 5.27 22.84
CA ASP A 75 9.56 4.98 21.90
C ASP A 75 9.30 3.45 21.80
N LEU A 76 10.36 2.62 21.84
CA LEU A 76 10.22 1.15 21.90
C LEU A 76 9.52 0.70 23.18
N LYS A 77 9.86 1.30 24.32
CA LYS A 77 9.22 0.99 25.60
C LYS A 77 7.74 1.34 25.57
N ASP A 78 7.40 2.56 25.14
CA ASP A 78 6.01 3.03 25.05
C ASP A 78 5.19 2.15 24.09
N PHE A 79 5.78 1.74 22.97
CA PHE A 79 5.18 0.78 22.03
C PHE A 79 4.89 -0.58 22.69
N CYS A 80 5.86 -1.15 23.41
CA CYS A 80 5.68 -2.44 24.07
C CYS A 80 4.63 -2.37 25.19
N GLU A 81 4.61 -1.29 25.97
CA GLU A 81 3.60 -1.07 27.02
C GLU A 81 2.20 -0.93 26.42
N HIS A 82 2.05 -0.16 25.34
CA HIS A 82 0.75 0.07 24.71
C HIS A 82 0.13 -1.20 24.12
N PHE A 83 0.93 -2.04 23.47
CA PHE A 83 0.47 -3.29 22.85
C PHE A 83 0.60 -4.51 23.77
N GLU A 84 0.90 -4.30 25.05
CA GLU A 84 1.07 -5.36 26.06
C GLU A 84 2.08 -6.45 25.62
N ILE A 85 3.15 -6.03 24.94
CA ILE A 85 4.18 -6.92 24.42
C ILE A 85 5.13 -7.34 25.54
N ASN A 86 5.07 -8.61 25.93
CA ASN A 86 5.98 -9.21 26.89
C ASN A 86 7.16 -9.88 26.19
N TYR A 87 8.18 -9.09 25.83
CA TYR A 87 9.41 -9.58 25.19
C TYR A 87 10.65 -9.21 26.00
N ASN A 88 11.50 -10.19 26.27
CA ASN A 88 12.71 -9.99 27.07
C ASN A 88 13.89 -9.56 26.20
N PHE A 89 14.09 -8.25 26.07
CA PHE A 89 15.24 -7.70 25.37
C PHE A 89 16.54 -7.97 26.13
N ASN A 90 17.58 -8.41 25.43
CA ASN A 90 18.91 -8.54 26.01
C ASN A 90 19.44 -7.14 26.40
N SER A 91 19.75 -6.95 27.68
CA SER A 91 20.23 -5.67 28.20
C SER A 91 21.57 -5.22 27.62
N ASN A 92 22.35 -6.15 27.06
CA ASN A 92 23.64 -5.85 26.45
C ASN A 92 23.54 -5.40 24.99
N TYR A 93 22.36 -5.51 24.38
CA TYR A 93 22.14 -5.08 23.00
C TYR A 93 21.86 -3.59 22.93
N ASP A 94 22.43 -2.95 21.89
CA ASP A 94 22.04 -1.59 21.53
C ASP A 94 20.58 -1.55 21.02
N ILE A 95 20.03 -0.35 20.87
CA ILE A 95 18.65 -0.17 20.45
C ILE A 95 18.35 -0.79 19.08
N TYR A 96 19.30 -0.77 18.15
CA TYR A 96 19.11 -1.35 16.82
C TYR A 96 19.04 -2.88 16.86
N HIS A 97 19.80 -3.53 17.73
CA HIS A 97 19.71 -4.98 17.96
C HIS A 97 18.39 -5.34 18.65
N LYS A 98 17.94 -4.54 19.63
CA LYS A 98 16.62 -4.72 20.26
C LYS A 98 15.51 -4.64 19.21
N LEU A 99 15.49 -3.59 18.38
CA LEU A 99 14.54 -3.40 17.30
C LEU A 99 14.62 -4.55 16.26
N ALA A 100 15.83 -4.93 15.85
CA ALA A 100 16.04 -6.04 14.92
C ALA A 100 15.47 -7.37 15.44
N SER A 101 15.59 -7.64 16.74
CA SER A 101 15.14 -8.91 17.33
C SER A 101 13.63 -9.15 17.28
N ILE A 102 12.84 -8.08 17.21
CA ILE A 102 11.37 -8.14 17.05
C ILE A 102 10.92 -7.58 15.70
N TRP A 103 11.85 -7.37 14.76
CA TRP A 103 11.50 -6.86 13.44
C TRP A 103 10.77 -7.94 12.66
N VAL A 104 9.68 -7.59 12.00
CA VAL A 104 8.94 -8.55 11.18
C VAL A 104 9.57 -8.63 9.79
N ILE A 105 9.99 -9.82 9.40
CA ILE A 105 10.58 -10.16 8.11
C ILE A 105 9.65 -11.10 7.33
N VAL A 106 9.77 -11.10 6.01
CA VAL A 106 9.12 -12.08 5.13
C VAL A 106 10.19 -13.01 4.57
N ARG A 107 10.07 -14.29 4.92
CA ARG A 107 10.92 -15.37 4.41
C ARG A 107 10.28 -16.00 3.18
N PHE A 108 11.11 -16.52 2.28
CA PHE A 108 10.68 -17.22 1.07
C PHE A 108 11.70 -18.31 0.69
N ASP A 109 11.24 -19.53 0.41
CA ASP A 109 12.13 -20.60 -0.05
C ASP A 109 12.35 -20.50 -1.58
N TYR A 110 13.60 -20.53 -2.04
CA TYR A 110 13.90 -20.71 -3.47
C TYR A 110 13.50 -22.12 -3.90
N VAL A 111 12.55 -22.22 -4.83
CA VAL A 111 12.33 -23.48 -5.55
C VAL A 111 13.09 -23.41 -6.86
N ILE A 112 14.30 -23.97 -6.91
CA ILE A 112 15.04 -24.15 -8.17
C ILE A 112 14.28 -25.20 -8.99
N ARG A 113 13.37 -24.77 -9.87
CA ARG A 113 12.83 -25.65 -10.91
C ARG A 113 13.76 -25.61 -12.11
N SER A 114 14.28 -26.77 -12.49
CA SER A 114 15.36 -26.95 -13.46
C SER A 114 15.07 -26.51 -14.89
N ASN A 115 13.89 -25.95 -15.19
CA ASN A 115 13.50 -25.54 -16.54
C ASN A 115 12.91 -24.12 -16.66
N ASP A 116 12.86 -23.34 -15.59
CA ASP A 116 12.28 -21.99 -15.67
C ASP A 116 13.37 -20.97 -16.04
N TYR A 117 13.74 -20.96 -17.32
CA TYR A 117 14.13 -19.71 -18.00
C TYR A 117 12.88 -18.85 -18.25
N SER A 118 12.01 -18.69 -17.25
CA SER A 118 11.06 -17.59 -17.27
C SER A 118 11.86 -16.33 -17.01
N LEU A 119 11.87 -15.40 -17.96
CA LEU A 119 12.25 -14.00 -17.78
C LEU A 119 11.42 -13.27 -16.68
N ILE A 120 10.72 -14.00 -15.81
CA ILE A 120 9.54 -13.60 -15.06
C ILE A 120 9.74 -14.06 -13.61
N ASP A 121 10.01 -13.06 -12.76
CA ASP A 121 10.10 -13.02 -11.29
C ASP A 121 11.07 -13.92 -10.52
N SER A 122 11.98 -13.26 -9.79
CA SER A 122 12.66 -13.82 -8.63
C SER A 122 11.69 -14.06 -7.46
N CYS A 123 12.03 -14.99 -6.55
CA CYS A 123 11.13 -15.41 -5.45
C CYS A 123 10.76 -14.25 -4.51
N ASP A 124 11.67 -13.31 -4.30
CA ASP A 124 11.46 -12.08 -3.54
C ASP A 124 10.45 -11.14 -4.21
N SER A 125 10.52 -10.95 -5.54
CA SER A 125 9.54 -10.16 -6.30
C SER A 125 8.14 -10.76 -6.17
N LYS A 126 8.02 -12.09 -6.30
CA LYS A 126 6.76 -12.82 -6.10
C LYS A 126 6.22 -12.63 -4.68
N ALA A 127 7.06 -12.77 -3.65
CA ALA A 127 6.67 -12.55 -2.26
C ALA A 127 6.18 -11.13 -2.01
N SER A 128 6.97 -10.14 -2.44
CA SER A 128 6.68 -8.72 -2.34
C SER A 128 5.33 -8.38 -2.99
N ARG A 129 5.12 -8.83 -4.22
CA ARG A 129 3.88 -8.62 -4.98
C ARG A 129 2.65 -9.17 -4.28
N ILE A 130 2.69 -10.44 -3.86
CA ILE A 130 1.52 -11.13 -3.27
C ILE A 130 1.12 -10.48 -1.96
N VAL A 131 2.10 -10.22 -1.10
CA VAL A 131 1.81 -9.64 0.21
C VAL A 131 1.31 -8.19 0.05
N ASN A 132 1.92 -7.39 -0.85
CA ASN A 132 1.42 -6.04 -1.13
C ASN A 132 0.00 -6.04 -1.72
N PHE A 133 -0.32 -7.00 -2.59
CA PHE A 133 -1.68 -7.14 -3.12
C PHE A 133 -2.70 -7.42 -2.00
N LEU A 134 -2.38 -8.36 -1.11
CA LEU A 134 -3.23 -8.71 0.03
C LEU A 134 -3.43 -7.52 0.97
N SER A 135 -2.36 -6.81 1.30
CA SER A 135 -2.41 -5.60 2.13
C SER A 135 -3.23 -4.51 1.46
N PHE A 136 -3.05 -4.29 0.16
CA PHE A 136 -3.81 -3.30 -0.61
C PHE A 136 -5.31 -3.60 -0.58
N CYS A 137 -5.71 -4.86 -0.82
CA CYS A 137 -7.13 -5.24 -0.91
C CYS A 137 -7.85 -5.24 0.44
N ASN A 138 -7.14 -5.53 1.53
CA ASN A 138 -7.76 -5.83 2.82
C ASN A 138 -7.59 -4.74 3.90
N ILE A 139 -6.61 -3.86 3.75
CA ILE A 139 -6.31 -2.84 4.76
C ILE A 139 -6.78 -1.48 4.26
N ASP A 140 -7.62 -0.79 5.04
CA ASP A 140 -8.13 0.54 4.68
C ASP A 140 -7.16 1.67 5.07
N ASN A 141 -6.08 1.79 4.31
CA ASN A 141 -5.18 2.96 4.34
C ASN A 141 -5.44 3.90 3.18
N SER A 142 -6.69 4.31 3.00
CA SER A 142 -7.05 5.22 1.91
C SER A 142 -6.40 6.60 2.05
N ASP A 143 -6.06 7.02 3.28
CA ASP A 143 -5.38 8.29 3.56
C ASP A 143 -3.87 8.30 3.29
N ARG A 144 -3.25 7.14 3.03
CA ARG A 144 -1.82 7.08 2.71
C ARG A 144 -1.55 7.02 1.21
N THR A 145 -0.47 7.69 0.84
CA THR A 145 0.08 7.72 -0.52
C THR A 145 0.56 6.34 -0.96
N ASP A 146 1.11 5.54 -0.05
CA ASP A 146 1.48 4.12 -0.25
C ASP A 146 1.01 3.22 0.91
N ASN A 147 0.62 2.00 0.54
CA ASN A 147 0.18 0.90 1.41
C ASN A 147 1.21 -0.24 1.39
N ASN A 148 2.42 0.01 0.90
CA ASN A 148 3.46 -0.99 0.79
C ASN A 148 3.88 -1.42 2.19
N ILE A 149 3.81 -2.72 2.49
CA ILE A 149 4.21 -3.22 3.81
C ILE A 149 5.72 -3.40 3.93
N PHE A 150 6.41 -3.42 2.79
CA PHE A 150 7.85 -3.63 2.73
C PHE A 150 8.58 -2.31 2.87
N LEU A 151 9.71 -2.42 3.55
CA LEU A 151 10.67 -1.34 3.71
C LEU A 151 11.69 -1.38 2.55
N CYS A 152 12.04 -2.59 2.10
CA CYS A 152 12.79 -2.82 0.86
C CYS A 152 11.97 -3.75 -0.03
N SER A 153 11.33 -3.22 -1.07
CA SER A 153 10.40 -4.00 -1.91
C SER A 153 11.05 -4.68 -3.11
N GLU A 154 12.31 -4.38 -3.40
CA GLU A 154 12.96 -4.78 -4.66
C GLU A 154 14.05 -5.84 -4.50
N ARG A 155 14.66 -6.01 -3.32
CA ARG A 155 15.75 -6.97 -3.06
C ARG A 155 15.81 -7.39 -1.61
N SER A 156 16.36 -8.59 -1.34
CA SER A 156 16.75 -8.99 0.02
C SER A 156 17.77 -8.01 0.61
N ILE A 157 17.81 -7.90 1.95
CA ILE A 157 18.72 -7.00 2.65
C ILE A 157 20.17 -7.23 2.23
N ALA A 158 20.55 -8.49 2.02
CA ALA A 158 21.88 -8.90 1.60
C ALA A 158 22.31 -8.28 0.26
N HIS A 159 21.38 -7.78 -0.54
CA HIS A 159 21.59 -7.20 -1.86
C HIS A 159 21.21 -5.71 -1.97
N CYS A 160 20.86 -5.07 -0.84
CA CYS A 160 20.57 -3.64 -0.77
C CYS A 160 21.86 -2.82 -0.63
N ASP A 161 22.53 -2.57 -1.75
CA ASP A 161 23.82 -1.83 -1.79
C ASP A 161 23.69 -0.31 -1.60
N LYS A 162 22.48 0.26 -1.61
CA LYS A 162 22.25 1.71 -1.52
C LYS A 162 21.12 2.05 -0.55
N THR A 163 21.47 2.78 0.51
CA THR A 163 20.59 3.44 1.48
C THR A 163 19.85 4.66 0.91
N ASN A 164 19.55 4.69 -0.39
CA ASN A 164 18.71 5.73 -1.00
C ASN A 164 17.23 5.65 -0.56
N THR A 165 16.95 4.71 0.33
CA THR A 165 15.79 4.63 1.22
C THR A 165 15.86 5.72 2.29
N ALA A 166 15.96 6.99 1.89
CA ALA A 166 15.90 8.17 2.78
C ALA A 166 14.54 8.35 3.49
N PHE A 167 13.77 7.27 3.61
CA PHE A 167 12.47 7.18 4.24
C PHE A 167 12.30 5.81 4.94
N ILE A 168 13.38 5.30 5.55
CA ILE A 168 13.27 4.26 6.57
C ILE A 168 12.91 4.96 7.86
N THR A 169 11.72 5.54 7.85
CA THR A 169 11.05 5.94 9.06
C THR A 169 10.76 4.64 9.80
N PHE A 170 11.03 4.59 11.11
CA PHE A 170 10.50 3.56 12.02
C PHE A 170 8.96 3.69 12.05
N ASN A 171 8.33 3.43 10.90
CA ASN A 171 6.98 3.88 10.55
C ASN A 171 5.96 3.31 11.52
N ASN A 172 6.18 2.08 11.98
CA ASN A 172 5.33 1.45 12.97
C ASN A 172 5.49 2.06 14.36
N LEU A 173 6.72 2.39 14.75
CA LEU A 173 7.03 3.06 16.01
C LEU A 173 6.50 4.50 16.05
N PHE A 174 6.72 5.27 14.98
CA PHE A 174 6.32 6.67 14.87
C PHE A 174 4.85 6.86 14.53
N GLY A 175 4.28 5.98 13.71
CA GLY A 175 2.85 5.96 13.46
C GLY A 175 2.12 5.87 14.79
N PHE A 176 2.52 4.92 15.64
CA PHE A 176 1.97 4.76 16.98
C PHE A 176 2.07 6.05 17.81
N LYS A 177 3.26 6.65 17.91
CA LYS A 177 3.49 7.89 18.67
C LYS A 177 2.59 9.04 18.21
N SER A 178 2.55 9.31 16.91
CA SER A 178 1.70 10.38 16.33
C SER A 178 0.21 10.17 16.65
N LEU A 179 -0.26 8.91 16.63
CA LEU A 179 -1.64 8.59 16.98
C LEU A 179 -1.92 8.70 18.48
N SER A 180 -0.97 8.30 19.33
CA SER A 180 -1.10 8.48 20.79
C SER A 180 -1.18 9.95 21.20
N GLU A 181 -0.56 10.84 20.42
CA GLU A 181 -0.55 12.29 20.63
C GLU A 181 -1.75 13.01 19.95
N SER A 182 -2.39 12.39 18.95
CA SER A 182 -3.53 12.96 18.22
C SER A 182 -4.88 12.44 18.76
N SER A 183 -5.89 13.30 18.87
CA SER A 183 -7.27 12.88 19.17
C SER A 183 -8.00 12.27 17.97
N SER A 184 -7.30 12.04 16.86
CA SER A 184 -7.91 11.57 15.60
C SER A 184 -8.07 10.05 15.59
N LYS A 185 -9.26 9.57 15.21
CA LYS A 185 -9.61 8.13 15.16
C LYS A 185 -9.26 7.47 13.83
N ASN A 186 -8.38 8.08 13.03
CA ASN A 186 -8.03 7.51 11.73
C ASN A 186 -7.08 6.33 11.97
N PHE A 187 -7.61 5.11 11.92
CA PHE A 187 -6.83 3.89 11.99
C PHE A 187 -5.89 3.83 10.79
N ASP A 188 -4.60 3.94 11.05
CA ASP A 188 -3.54 3.73 10.07
C ASP A 188 -2.95 2.34 10.28
N MET A 189 -2.78 1.56 9.21
CA MET A 189 -2.22 0.21 9.31
C MET A 189 -0.88 0.17 10.02
N PHE A 190 -0.08 1.22 9.85
CA PHE A 190 1.23 1.28 10.47
C PHE A 190 1.15 1.54 11.97
N THR A 191 -0.04 1.70 12.56
CA THR A 191 -0.20 1.73 14.02
C THR A 191 -0.87 0.50 14.56
N LEU A 192 -1.26 -0.44 13.71
CA LEU A 192 -1.80 -1.71 14.16
C LEU A 192 -0.64 -2.60 14.64
N PRO A 193 -0.83 -3.38 15.71
CA PRO A 193 0.12 -4.42 16.05
C PRO A 193 0.14 -5.43 14.90
N PHE A 194 1.30 -6.00 14.61
CA PHE A 194 1.44 -6.88 13.45
C PHE A 194 0.51 -8.09 13.52
N SER A 195 0.17 -8.61 14.71
CA SER A 195 -0.82 -9.69 14.87
C SER A 195 -2.19 -9.37 14.26
N THR A 196 -2.64 -8.11 14.32
CA THR A 196 -3.88 -7.67 13.65
C THR A 196 -3.70 -7.65 12.14
N VAL A 197 -2.56 -7.12 11.66
CA VAL A 197 -2.22 -7.04 10.24
C VAL A 197 -2.10 -8.44 9.63
N GLU A 198 -1.46 -9.35 10.35
CA GLU A 198 -1.29 -10.75 10.01
C GLU A 198 -2.66 -11.40 9.77
N ASN A 199 -3.58 -11.31 10.74
CA ASN A 199 -4.93 -11.84 10.59
C ASN A 199 -5.67 -11.30 9.34
N ILE A 200 -5.50 -10.01 9.04
CA ILE A 200 -6.10 -9.38 7.87
C ILE A 200 -5.50 -9.99 6.58
N ILE A 201 -4.17 -10.09 6.49
CA ILE A 201 -3.48 -10.63 5.32
C ILE A 201 -3.85 -12.12 5.11
N TYR A 202 -3.88 -12.92 6.19
CA TYR A 202 -4.20 -14.35 6.13
C TYR A 202 -5.65 -14.63 5.72
N SER A 203 -6.59 -13.71 5.99
CA SER A 203 -8.03 -13.93 5.76
C SER A 203 -8.41 -14.27 4.30
N LYS A 204 -7.61 -13.86 3.31
CA LYS A 204 -7.88 -14.09 1.87
C LYS A 204 -6.90 -15.03 1.17
N ILE A 205 -6.00 -15.65 1.92
CA ILE A 205 -4.91 -16.43 1.34
C ILE A 205 -5.41 -17.63 0.54
N ASN A 206 -6.41 -18.32 1.09
CA ASN A 206 -7.05 -19.48 0.47
C ASN A 206 -7.81 -19.10 -0.80
N THR A 207 -8.25 -17.85 -0.92
CA THR A 207 -8.89 -17.37 -2.14
C THR A 207 -7.83 -17.11 -3.21
N ILE A 208 -6.72 -16.47 -2.83
CA ILE A 208 -5.66 -16.08 -3.77
C ILE A 208 -4.80 -17.26 -4.23
N ILE A 209 -4.65 -18.32 -3.44
CA ILE A 209 -3.87 -19.51 -3.84
C ILE A 209 -4.36 -20.14 -5.14
N ASN A 210 -5.65 -20.01 -5.45
CA ASN A 210 -6.23 -20.49 -6.70
C ASN A 210 -5.77 -19.68 -7.92
N PHE A 211 -5.23 -18.47 -7.71
CA PHE A 211 -4.75 -17.56 -8.75
C PHE A 211 -3.22 -17.62 -8.93
N GLU A 212 -2.51 -18.53 -8.27
CA GLU A 212 -1.04 -18.56 -8.32
C GLU A 212 -0.49 -18.55 -9.76
N ASN A 213 -1.10 -19.36 -10.63
CA ASN A 213 -0.68 -19.52 -12.02
C ASN A 213 -1.51 -18.66 -12.99
N ASP A 214 -2.38 -17.78 -12.47
CA ASP A 214 -3.19 -16.89 -13.29
C ASP A 214 -2.34 -15.68 -13.71
N GLU A 215 -2.03 -15.61 -15.01
CA GLU A 215 -1.19 -14.55 -15.59
C GLU A 215 -1.80 -13.15 -15.37
N LYS A 216 -3.13 -13.04 -15.49
CA LYS A 216 -3.85 -11.78 -15.34
C LYS A 216 -3.81 -11.29 -13.90
N PHE A 217 -3.99 -12.17 -12.93
CA PHE A 217 -3.85 -11.86 -11.51
C PHE A 217 -2.42 -11.39 -11.20
N ASN A 218 -1.41 -12.12 -11.67
CA ASN A 218 -0.01 -11.75 -11.46
C ASN A 218 0.30 -10.37 -12.06
N TYR A 219 -0.19 -10.09 -13.27
CA TYR A 219 -0.06 -8.77 -13.88
C TYR A 219 -0.76 -7.67 -13.08
N ILE A 220 -2.00 -7.88 -12.63
CA ILE A 220 -2.75 -6.92 -11.80
C ILE A 220 -1.98 -6.62 -10.50
N ALA A 221 -1.49 -7.65 -9.82
CA ALA A 221 -0.76 -7.50 -8.58
C ALA A 221 0.57 -6.75 -8.77
N GLU A 222 1.24 -6.95 -9.90
CA GLU A 222 2.44 -6.21 -10.28
C GLU A 222 2.12 -4.73 -10.54
N GLN A 223 1.06 -4.44 -11.28
CA GLN A 223 0.62 -3.06 -11.52
C GLN A 223 0.29 -2.34 -10.22
N ILE A 224 -0.36 -3.00 -9.25
CA ILE A 224 -0.65 -2.40 -7.93
C ILE A 224 0.64 -2.08 -7.19
N SER A 225 1.59 -3.02 -7.16
CA SER A 225 2.91 -2.79 -6.54
C SER A 225 3.63 -1.60 -7.19
N HIS A 226 3.62 -1.53 -8.53
CA HIS A 226 4.22 -0.44 -9.28
C HIS A 226 3.53 0.91 -9.01
N ILE A 227 2.20 0.94 -8.98
CA ILE A 227 1.40 2.14 -8.68
C ILE A 227 1.73 2.66 -7.29
N GLU A 228 1.73 1.80 -6.27
CA GLU A 228 1.95 2.23 -4.88
C GLU A 228 3.34 2.87 -4.70
N ASN A 229 4.35 2.38 -5.43
CA ASN A 229 5.71 2.90 -5.41
C ASN A 229 5.92 4.22 -6.19
N GLN A 230 4.92 4.72 -6.93
CA GLN A 230 5.04 5.99 -7.64
C GLN A 230 5.01 7.21 -6.70
N ARG A 231 5.99 8.10 -6.86
CA ARG A 231 6.14 9.34 -6.09
C ARG A 231 5.28 10.49 -6.63
N HIS A 232 5.13 10.58 -7.95
CA HIS A 232 4.40 11.67 -8.58
C HIS A 232 2.90 11.36 -8.65
N TYR A 233 2.08 12.29 -8.17
CA TYR A 233 0.63 12.14 -8.10
C TYR A 233 -0.02 12.00 -9.48
N GLN A 234 0.50 12.74 -10.47
CA GLN A 234 0.02 12.72 -11.85
C GLN A 234 0.23 11.35 -12.48
N GLU A 235 1.41 10.75 -12.29
CA GLU A 235 1.72 9.41 -12.78
C GLU A 235 0.85 8.35 -12.09
N LYS A 236 0.73 8.44 -10.75
CA LYS A 236 -0.12 7.55 -9.96
C LYS A 236 -1.59 7.64 -10.40
N LEU A 237 -2.11 8.85 -10.69
CA LEU A 237 -3.43 9.07 -11.28
C LEU A 237 -3.57 8.37 -12.63
N ILE A 238 -2.63 8.58 -13.56
CA ILE A 238 -2.67 7.97 -14.89
C ILE A 238 -2.71 6.45 -14.78
N LEU A 239 -1.83 5.87 -13.96
CA LEU A 239 -1.73 4.42 -13.80
C LEU A 239 -2.97 3.83 -13.13
N LEU A 240 -3.54 4.48 -12.10
CA LEU A 240 -4.79 4.04 -11.47
C LEU A 240 -5.94 4.02 -12.48
N VAL A 241 -6.14 5.10 -13.22
CA VAL A 241 -7.19 5.17 -14.26
C VAL A 241 -6.97 4.09 -15.34
N SER A 242 -5.72 3.88 -15.74
CA SER A 242 -5.37 2.84 -16.73
C SER A 242 -5.64 1.42 -16.20
N LEU A 243 -5.44 1.18 -14.89
CA LEU A 243 -5.80 -0.08 -14.25
C LEU A 243 -7.32 -0.31 -14.25
N PHE A 244 -8.15 0.74 -14.01
CA PHE A 244 -9.60 0.63 -14.19
C PHE A 244 -9.99 0.32 -15.64
N GLU A 245 -9.35 0.99 -16.61
CA GLU A 245 -9.60 0.73 -18.03
C GLU A 245 -9.26 -0.72 -18.37
N MET A 246 -8.12 -1.25 -17.92
CA MET A 246 -7.77 -2.65 -18.15
C MET A 246 -8.80 -3.62 -17.52
N LEU A 247 -9.21 -3.37 -16.29
CA LEU A 247 -10.09 -4.30 -15.55
C LEU A 247 -11.54 -4.27 -16.07
N LEU A 248 -12.03 -3.11 -16.48
CA LEU A 248 -13.45 -2.89 -16.78
C LEU A 248 -13.72 -2.59 -18.26
N ALA A 249 -12.83 -1.85 -18.92
CA ALA A 249 -12.99 -1.36 -20.28
C ALA A 249 -12.20 -2.24 -21.27
N HIS A 250 -12.69 -3.45 -21.50
CA HIS A 250 -12.10 -4.32 -22.51
C HIS A 250 -12.34 -3.75 -23.92
N LYS A 251 -11.26 -3.67 -24.73
CA LYS A 251 -11.22 -3.29 -26.16
C LYS A 251 -12.28 -2.26 -26.59
N PRO A 252 -11.98 -0.95 -26.55
CA PRO A 252 -12.88 0.01 -27.17
C PRO A 252 -13.05 -0.37 -28.65
N ASN A 253 -14.29 -0.37 -29.12
CA ASN A 253 -14.56 -0.69 -30.52
C ASN A 253 -13.86 0.38 -31.38
N ALA A 254 -12.74 -0.01 -32.01
CA ALA A 254 -11.88 0.87 -32.79
C ALA A 254 -12.60 1.47 -34.02
N ASP A 255 -13.72 0.86 -34.42
CA ASP A 255 -14.56 1.33 -35.53
C ASP A 255 -15.52 2.46 -35.11
N ARG A 256 -15.55 2.84 -33.81
CA ARG A 256 -16.34 3.99 -33.35
C ARG A 256 -15.56 5.29 -33.55
N TYR A 257 -16.21 6.27 -34.19
CA TYR A 257 -15.69 7.63 -34.47
C TYR A 257 -15.30 8.46 -33.21
N ASN A 258 -15.36 7.90 -32.00
CA ASN A 258 -14.97 8.60 -30.77
C ASN A 258 -14.56 7.61 -29.66
N VAL A 259 -13.46 6.89 -29.93
CA VAL A 259 -12.91 5.85 -29.06
C VAL A 259 -12.73 6.35 -27.62
N GLU A 260 -12.13 7.53 -27.43
CA GLU A 260 -11.87 8.11 -26.10
C GLU A 260 -13.16 8.43 -25.33
N GLN A 261 -14.17 9.03 -25.97
CA GLN A 261 -15.47 9.22 -25.32
C GLN A 261 -16.15 7.90 -24.97
N SER A 262 -15.96 6.85 -25.77
CA SER A 262 -16.48 5.52 -25.46
C SER A 262 -15.79 4.92 -24.24
N ILE A 263 -14.46 5.05 -24.12
CA ILE A 263 -13.70 4.58 -22.95
C ILE A 263 -14.13 5.36 -21.71
N LYS A 264 -14.20 6.70 -21.78
CA LYS A 264 -14.67 7.56 -20.68
C LYS A 264 -16.04 7.13 -20.16
N ARG A 265 -17.01 6.88 -21.06
CA ARG A 265 -18.35 6.41 -20.67
C ARG A 265 -18.31 5.04 -20.01
N SER A 266 -17.48 4.12 -20.53
CA SER A 266 -17.29 2.80 -19.94
C SER A 266 -16.70 2.89 -18.54
N PHE A 267 -15.62 3.67 -18.37
CA PHE A 267 -15.00 3.97 -17.08
C PHE A 267 -16.02 4.49 -16.07
N GLN A 268 -16.79 5.52 -16.44
CA GLN A 268 -17.81 6.11 -15.57
C GLN A 268 -18.89 5.11 -15.18
N ASN A 269 -19.52 4.46 -16.16
CA ASN A 269 -20.71 3.65 -15.93
C ASN A 269 -20.39 2.38 -15.13
N LYS A 270 -19.27 1.72 -15.44
CA LYS A 270 -18.89 0.45 -14.78
C LYS A 270 -18.43 0.69 -13.35
N ILE A 271 -17.63 1.73 -13.10
CA ILE A 271 -17.26 2.10 -11.73
C ILE A 271 -18.50 2.54 -10.94
N LEU A 272 -19.36 3.38 -11.53
CA LEU A 272 -20.58 3.83 -10.85
C LEU A 272 -21.51 2.66 -10.48
N LEU A 273 -21.66 1.67 -11.37
CA LEU A 273 -22.43 0.46 -11.11
C LEU A 273 -21.82 -0.34 -9.95
N LEU A 274 -20.50 -0.55 -9.98
CA LEU A 274 -19.76 -1.27 -8.93
C LEU A 274 -19.90 -0.59 -7.56
N LEU A 275 -19.75 0.73 -7.51
CA LEU A 275 -19.91 1.51 -6.28
C LEU A 275 -21.36 1.50 -5.78
N TYR A 276 -22.34 1.46 -6.68
CA TYR A 276 -23.75 1.35 -6.30
C TYR A 276 -24.09 -0.04 -5.75
N LEU A 277 -23.56 -1.10 -6.36
CA LEU A 277 -23.74 -2.48 -5.89
C LEU A 277 -23.05 -2.73 -4.55
N ASP A 278 -21.95 -2.04 -4.27
CA ASP A 278 -21.24 -2.09 -2.98
C ASP A 278 -21.97 -1.30 -1.89
N ASN A 279 -22.44 -0.08 -2.21
CA ASN A 279 -23.22 0.74 -1.28
C ASN A 279 -24.30 1.56 -2.04
N PRO A 280 -25.58 1.13 -1.97
CA PRO A 280 -26.68 1.81 -2.65
C PRO A 280 -26.93 3.25 -2.18
N GLY A 281 -26.45 3.63 -0.99
CA GLY A 281 -26.57 4.98 -0.44
C GLY A 281 -25.65 6.02 -1.08
N ASN A 282 -24.77 5.60 -1.99
CA ASN A 282 -23.84 6.47 -2.68
C ASN A 282 -24.54 7.54 -3.53
N LYS A 283 -24.08 8.81 -3.42
CA LYS A 283 -24.61 9.95 -4.18
C LYS A 283 -24.25 9.81 -5.67
N LYS A 284 -25.13 9.17 -6.45
CA LYS A 284 -24.93 8.85 -7.87
C LYS A 284 -24.49 10.06 -8.71
N ASP A 285 -25.13 11.21 -8.53
CA ASP A 285 -24.85 12.42 -9.32
C ASP A 285 -23.49 13.04 -8.99
N TYR A 286 -23.06 12.97 -7.74
CA TYR A 286 -21.72 13.39 -7.31
C TYR A 286 -20.66 12.51 -7.95
N LEU A 287 -20.76 11.19 -7.76
CA LEU A 287 -19.78 10.22 -8.26
C LEU A 287 -19.64 10.28 -9.78
N LYS A 288 -20.76 10.44 -10.50
CA LYS A 288 -20.73 10.59 -11.96
C LYS A 288 -19.94 11.82 -12.40
N LYS A 289 -20.10 12.96 -11.71
CA LYS A 289 -19.36 14.20 -12.02
C LYS A 289 -17.89 14.05 -11.68
N GLU A 290 -17.58 13.49 -10.52
CA GLU A 290 -16.21 13.24 -10.07
C GLU A 290 -15.46 12.34 -11.06
N LEU A 291 -16.00 11.17 -11.39
CA LEU A 291 -15.39 10.24 -12.35
C LEU A 291 -15.21 10.87 -13.74
N SER A 292 -16.11 11.78 -14.14
CA SER A 292 -15.92 12.56 -15.37
C SER A 292 -14.70 13.46 -15.32
N LEU A 293 -14.59 14.26 -14.27
CA LEU A 293 -13.51 15.23 -14.14
C LEU A 293 -12.16 14.55 -13.93
N ILE A 294 -12.12 13.44 -13.19
CA ILE A 294 -10.92 12.61 -13.02
C ILE A 294 -10.44 12.08 -14.37
N TYR A 295 -11.36 11.57 -15.20
CA TYR A 295 -11.01 11.06 -16.53
C TYR A 295 -10.50 12.18 -17.45
N ASP A 296 -11.16 13.34 -17.44
CA ASP A 296 -10.72 14.52 -18.19
C ASP A 296 -9.33 14.96 -17.75
N LEU A 297 -9.08 15.05 -16.45
CA LEU A 297 -7.77 15.38 -15.91
C LEU A 297 -6.69 14.38 -16.36
N ARG A 298 -6.98 13.08 -16.29
CA ARG A 298 -6.05 12.05 -16.76
C ARG A 298 -5.78 12.20 -18.26
N SER A 299 -6.81 12.44 -19.07
CA SER A 299 -6.68 12.64 -20.52
C SER A 299 -5.80 13.86 -20.83
N ASP A 300 -6.07 14.99 -20.16
CA ASP A 300 -5.28 16.21 -20.33
C ASP A 300 -3.80 15.98 -19.96
N ILE A 301 -3.50 15.28 -18.86
CA ILE A 301 -2.11 14.96 -18.47
C ILE A 301 -1.47 14.03 -19.50
N ALA A 302 -2.16 12.95 -19.90
CA ALA A 302 -1.61 11.95 -20.81
C ALA A 302 -1.31 12.50 -22.21
N HIS A 303 -2.11 13.47 -22.68
CA HIS A 303 -1.93 14.13 -23.98
C HIS A 303 -1.10 15.42 -23.91
N GLY A 304 -0.64 15.83 -22.72
CA GLY A 304 0.15 17.06 -22.55
C GLY A 304 -0.64 18.36 -22.73
N ASN A 305 -1.96 18.33 -22.48
CA ASN A 305 -2.85 19.48 -22.61
C ASN A 305 -2.85 20.34 -21.34
N PHE A 306 -1.69 20.93 -21.02
CA PHE A 306 -1.46 21.62 -19.75
C PHE A 306 -2.39 22.82 -19.51
N ASP A 307 -2.87 23.47 -20.57
CA ASP A 307 -3.79 24.61 -20.48
C ASP A 307 -5.11 24.23 -19.81
N ASN A 308 -5.62 23.02 -20.06
CA ASN A 308 -6.88 22.54 -19.52
C ASN A 308 -6.77 21.96 -18.10
N ILE A 309 -5.56 21.58 -17.66
CA ILE A 309 -5.34 20.94 -16.36
C ILE A 309 -5.79 21.86 -15.22
N SER A 310 -5.41 23.14 -15.26
CA SER A 310 -5.78 24.12 -14.23
C SER A 310 -7.30 24.27 -14.11
N ASP A 311 -7.99 24.39 -15.25
CA ASP A 311 -9.45 24.51 -15.30
C ASP A 311 -10.16 23.25 -14.78
N THR A 312 -9.64 22.07 -15.11
CA THR A 312 -10.19 20.80 -14.62
C THR A 312 -9.95 20.64 -13.11
N LEU A 313 -8.76 20.98 -12.62
CA LEU A 313 -8.45 20.98 -11.18
C LEU A 313 -9.34 21.93 -10.40
N GLU A 314 -9.63 23.13 -10.91
CA GLU A 314 -10.56 24.06 -10.26
C GLU A 314 -11.99 23.52 -10.19
N LYS A 315 -12.46 22.84 -11.24
CA LYS A 315 -13.78 22.16 -11.23
C LYS A 315 -13.83 21.06 -10.17
N ILE A 316 -12.75 20.27 -10.03
CA ILE A 316 -12.65 19.22 -9.02
C ILE A 316 -12.59 19.83 -7.62
N ARG A 317 -11.74 20.85 -7.41
CA ARG A 317 -11.62 21.59 -6.15
C ARG A 317 -12.97 22.08 -5.67
N LYS A 318 -13.73 22.75 -6.54
CA LYS A 318 -15.09 23.19 -6.23
C LYS A 318 -16.01 22.02 -5.85
N LEU A 319 -15.98 20.94 -6.64
CA LEU A 319 -16.79 19.75 -6.36
C LEU A 319 -16.47 19.15 -4.99
N TYR A 320 -15.20 19.10 -4.59
CA TYR A 320 -14.77 18.57 -3.30
C TYR A 320 -15.13 19.47 -2.13
N LEU A 321 -15.02 20.80 -2.30
CA LEU A 321 -15.48 21.77 -1.30
C LEU A 321 -16.98 21.67 -1.06
N ASP A 322 -17.77 21.62 -2.13
CA ASP A 322 -19.24 21.51 -2.07
C ASP A 322 -19.72 20.21 -1.40
N ASN A 323 -18.85 19.18 -1.33
CA ASN A 323 -19.15 17.88 -0.73
C ASN A 323 -18.39 17.60 0.57
N ASN A 324 -17.72 18.61 1.14
CA ASN A 324 -16.99 18.53 2.41
C ASN A 324 -15.85 17.48 2.41
N LEU A 325 -15.15 17.32 1.28
CA LEU A 325 -14.10 16.31 1.11
C LEU A 325 -12.69 16.88 1.35
N ILE A 326 -12.55 18.21 1.28
CA ILE A 326 -11.32 18.92 1.62
C ILE A 326 -11.64 20.13 2.51
N GLY A 327 -10.65 20.54 3.30
CA GLY A 327 -10.74 21.63 4.28
C GLY A 327 -11.60 21.29 5.51
N SER A 328 -11.37 21.97 6.63
CA SER A 328 -12.28 22.02 7.78
C SER A 328 -13.51 22.88 7.49
N ASP A 329 -14.53 22.84 8.36
CA ASP A 329 -15.71 23.72 8.23
C ASP A 329 -15.31 25.21 8.25
N GLU A 330 -14.40 25.60 9.14
CA GLU A 330 -13.88 26.97 9.27
C GLU A 330 -13.09 27.40 8.03
N GLN A 331 -12.26 26.50 7.49
CA GLN A 331 -11.49 26.71 6.26
C GLN A 331 -12.40 26.89 5.04
N ARG A 332 -13.45 26.06 4.91
CA ARG A 332 -14.45 26.18 3.85
C ARG A 332 -15.23 27.47 3.94
N GLU A 333 -15.63 27.89 5.15
CA GLU A 333 -16.34 29.16 5.35
C GLU A 333 -15.46 30.36 4.98
N THR A 334 -14.18 30.32 5.36
CA THR A 334 -13.17 31.31 5.01
C THR A 334 -12.99 31.42 3.49
N TYR A 335 -12.87 30.28 2.80
CA TYR A 335 -12.76 30.26 1.34
C TYR A 335 -14.04 30.77 0.64
N ALA A 336 -15.23 30.39 1.14
CA ALA A 336 -16.49 30.88 0.61
C ALA A 336 -16.64 32.41 0.73
N LYS A 337 -16.12 33.00 1.83
CA LYS A 337 -16.05 34.45 2.02
C LYS A 337 -15.07 35.10 1.02
N TYR A 338 -13.92 34.48 0.78
CA TYR A 338 -12.94 34.95 -0.21
C TYR A 338 -13.49 34.95 -1.64
N LEU A 339 -14.16 33.87 -2.07
CA LEU A 339 -14.79 33.82 -3.40
C LEU A 339 -15.83 34.93 -3.61
N LYS A 340 -16.51 35.34 -2.55
CA LYS A 340 -17.48 36.45 -2.56
C LYS A 340 -16.81 37.82 -2.49
N ASN A 341 -15.64 37.92 -1.86
CA ASN A 341 -14.88 39.16 -1.66
C ASN A 341 -13.40 38.95 -1.96
N LYS A 342 -13.01 39.17 -3.22
CA LYS A 342 -11.62 39.07 -3.70
C LYS A 342 -10.61 40.01 -3.01
N ASN A 343 -11.07 40.88 -2.09
CA ASN A 343 -10.26 41.82 -1.33
C ASN A 343 -9.86 41.32 0.07
N ILE A 344 -10.25 40.11 0.47
CA ILE A 344 -9.83 39.51 1.75
C ILE A 344 -8.38 39.04 1.59
N LYS A 345 -7.47 39.56 2.44
CA LYS A 345 -6.13 39.00 2.59
C LYS A 345 -6.26 37.63 3.26
N LEU A 346 -5.84 36.59 2.56
CA LEU A 346 -5.68 35.25 3.12
C LEU A 346 -4.21 35.02 3.43
N TYR A 347 -3.92 34.40 4.57
CA TYR A 347 -2.58 33.91 4.85
C TYR A 347 -2.39 32.57 4.15
N ALA A 348 -1.14 32.22 3.82
CA ALA A 348 -0.84 30.96 3.10
C ALA A 348 -1.37 29.72 3.85
N GLU A 349 -1.33 29.77 5.18
CA GLU A 349 -1.85 28.72 6.07
C GLU A 349 -3.38 28.56 5.97
N ASP A 350 -4.12 29.63 5.66
CA ASP A 350 -5.59 29.62 5.53
C ASP A 350 -6.09 28.96 4.23
N VAL A 351 -5.19 28.68 3.28
CA VAL A 351 -5.54 28.18 1.94
C VAL A 351 -4.68 27.01 1.48
N CYS A 352 -3.80 26.47 2.32
CA CYS A 352 -2.92 25.37 1.95
C CYS A 352 -3.70 24.16 1.40
N PHE A 353 -4.88 23.86 1.95
CA PHE A 353 -5.76 22.77 1.49
C PHE A 353 -6.33 22.96 0.06
N LEU A 354 -6.17 24.15 -0.52
CA LEU A 354 -6.55 24.45 -1.90
C LEU A 354 -5.44 24.14 -2.90
N GLU A 355 -4.22 23.88 -2.44
CA GLU A 355 -3.11 23.50 -3.31
C GLU A 355 -3.46 22.23 -4.10
N ASP A 356 -3.01 22.17 -5.35
CA ASP A 356 -3.31 21.06 -6.25
C ASP A 356 -2.92 19.71 -5.65
N PHE A 357 -1.89 19.68 -4.80
CA PHE A 357 -1.47 18.50 -4.05
C PHE A 357 -2.62 17.86 -3.26
N TYR A 358 -3.45 18.65 -2.56
CA TYR A 358 -4.58 18.13 -1.79
C TYR A 358 -5.68 17.57 -2.70
N ILE A 359 -5.86 18.18 -3.88
CA ILE A 359 -6.81 17.70 -4.90
C ILE A 359 -6.36 16.35 -5.43
N TYR A 360 -5.10 16.25 -5.87
CA TYR A 360 -4.52 15.00 -6.33
C TYR A 360 -4.55 13.91 -5.26
N SER A 361 -4.17 14.23 -4.02
CA SER A 361 -4.22 13.29 -2.89
C SER A 361 -5.63 12.74 -2.67
N THR A 362 -6.64 13.61 -2.70
CA THR A 362 -8.05 13.22 -2.56
C THR A 362 -8.53 12.34 -3.73
N ILE A 363 -8.15 12.68 -4.98
CA ILE A 363 -8.45 11.85 -6.15
C ILE A 363 -7.85 10.45 -5.99
N ILE A 364 -6.56 10.36 -5.63
CA ILE A 364 -5.86 9.08 -5.46
C ILE A 364 -6.50 8.27 -4.34
N LYS A 365 -6.86 8.89 -3.21
CA LYS A 365 -7.59 8.24 -2.12
C LYS A 365 -8.88 7.59 -2.60
N HIS A 366 -9.69 8.32 -3.37
CA HIS A 366 -10.94 7.80 -3.91
C HIS A 366 -10.72 6.69 -4.94
N LEU A 367 -9.80 6.87 -5.87
CA LEU A 367 -9.45 5.84 -6.86
C LEU A 367 -8.93 4.57 -6.17
N LYS A 368 -8.07 4.67 -5.16
CA LYS A 368 -7.61 3.53 -4.34
C LYS A 368 -8.79 2.82 -3.66
N LYS A 369 -9.75 3.56 -3.11
CA LYS A 369 -10.96 2.96 -2.52
C LYS A 369 -11.79 2.21 -3.57
N TYR A 370 -12.01 2.80 -4.74
CA TYR A 370 -12.82 2.20 -5.80
C TYR A 370 -12.16 0.94 -6.35
N ILE A 371 -10.85 0.96 -6.61
CA ILE A 371 -10.14 -0.20 -7.13
C ILE A 371 -10.11 -1.35 -6.11
N LYS A 372 -10.03 -1.06 -4.79
CA LYS A 372 -10.17 -2.11 -3.76
C LYS A 372 -11.51 -2.83 -3.83
N ILE A 373 -12.62 -2.10 -4.00
CA ILE A 373 -13.95 -2.69 -4.16
C ILE A 373 -13.99 -3.63 -5.37
N ILE A 374 -13.40 -3.18 -6.49
CA ILE A 374 -13.29 -3.96 -7.73
C ILE A 374 -12.46 -5.23 -7.50
N LEU A 375 -11.25 -5.11 -6.97
CA LEU A 375 -10.37 -6.25 -6.76
C LEU A 375 -10.94 -7.25 -5.74
N ASN A 376 -11.61 -6.76 -4.71
CA ASN A 376 -12.29 -7.62 -3.74
C ASN A 376 -13.42 -8.42 -4.39
N LYS A 377 -14.20 -7.80 -5.28
CA LYS A 377 -15.17 -8.53 -6.10
C LYS A 377 -14.48 -9.51 -7.05
N TYR A 378 -13.36 -9.13 -7.66
CA TYR A 378 -12.62 -9.97 -8.61
C TYR A 378 -12.08 -11.25 -7.96
N VAL A 379 -11.48 -11.11 -6.78
CA VAL A 379 -10.93 -12.23 -6.01
C VAL A 379 -12.05 -13.15 -5.50
N ASN A 380 -13.21 -12.60 -5.16
CA ASN A 380 -14.32 -13.37 -4.59
C ASN A 380 -15.25 -14.01 -5.65
N ASP A 381 -15.40 -13.39 -6.82
CA ASP A 381 -16.36 -13.77 -7.85
C ASP A 381 -15.85 -13.33 -9.24
N MET A 382 -15.08 -14.21 -9.89
CA MET A 382 -14.55 -13.95 -11.23
C MET A 382 -15.63 -13.87 -12.30
N ASP A 383 -16.70 -14.67 -12.17
CA ASP A 383 -17.80 -14.72 -13.15
C ASP A 383 -18.53 -13.36 -13.21
N PHE A 384 -18.68 -12.69 -12.06
CA PHE A 384 -19.22 -11.33 -12.00
C PHE A 384 -18.39 -10.32 -12.82
N PHE A 385 -17.07 -10.49 -12.91
CA PHE A 385 -16.23 -9.62 -13.73
C PHE A 385 -16.43 -9.85 -15.22
N ASP A 386 -16.64 -11.08 -15.63
CA ASP A 386 -16.91 -11.39 -17.03
C ASP A 386 -18.29 -10.84 -17.44
N ILE A 387 -19.30 -10.91 -16.58
CA ILE A 387 -20.59 -10.23 -16.77
C ILE A 387 -20.42 -8.70 -16.86
N LEU A 388 -19.62 -8.09 -15.98
CA LEU A 388 -19.37 -6.64 -16.02
C LEU A 388 -18.63 -6.18 -17.27
N LYS A 389 -17.86 -7.06 -17.94
CA LYS A 389 -17.21 -6.72 -19.21
C LYS A 389 -18.23 -6.67 -20.35
N GLU A 390 -19.24 -7.53 -20.32
CA GLU A 390 -20.27 -7.65 -21.36
C GLU A 390 -21.34 -6.54 -21.32
N ILE A 391 -21.56 -5.95 -20.13
CA ILE A 391 -22.40 -4.75 -19.92
C ILE A 391 -21.61 -3.49 -20.30
#